data_AF-A0A1F4CM16-F1
#
_entry.id   AF-A0A1F4CM16-F1
#
_cell.length_a   1.000
_cell.length_b   1.000
_cell.length_c   1.000
_cell.angle_alpha   90.00
_cell.angle_beta   90.00
_cell.angle_gamma   90.00
#
_symmetry.space_group_name_H-M   'P 1'
#
loop_
_entity.id
_entity.type
_entity.pdbx_description
1 polymer ?
#
loop_
_entity_poly.entity_id
_entity_poly.type
_entity_poly.pdbx_seq_one_letter_code
_entity_poly.pdbx_strand_id
1 'polypeptide(L)' 'MVMTVHCHFGGRPLMAAVFDKLLRYFSQFPDVWFARHRELAQRALDQEAEEVTYAQRFFSA' A
#
# COMPACT_ATOMS: atom_id res chain seq x y z
N MET A 1 -1.48 2.72 -2.68
CA MET A 1 -2.59 2.05 -1.97
C MET A 1 -1.99 1.14 -0.91
N VAL A 2 -2.55 1.11 0.31
CA VAL A 2 -2.15 0.19 1.39
C VAL A 2 -3.34 -0.69 1.73
N MET A 3 -3.12 -2.00 1.88
CA MET A 3 -4.17 -2.97 2.20
C MET A 3 -3.83 -3.68 3.52
N THR A 4 -4.69 -3.49 4.52
CA THR A 4 -4.54 -4.10 5.85
C THR A 4 -5.47 -5.29 5.99
N VAL A 5 -4.93 -6.44 6.41
CA VAL A 5 -5.69 -7.67 6.59
C VAL A 5 -5.53 -8.16 8.03
N HIS A 6 -6.64 -8.33 8.73
CA HIS A 6 -6.67 -8.90 10.08
C HIS A 6 -6.86 -10.42 10.00
N CYS A 7 -6.01 -11.19 10.68
CA CYS A 7 -6.02 -12.66 10.58
C CYS A 7 -7.39 -13.29 10.88
N HIS A 8 -8.11 -12.77 11.89
CA HIS A 8 -9.44 -13.28 12.28
C HIS A 8 -10.49 -13.19 11.15
N PHE A 9 -10.37 -12.17 10.28
CA PHE A 9 -11.31 -11.96 9.17
C PHE A 9 -10.74 -12.44 7.84
N GLY A 10 -9.53 -11.99 7.48
CA GLY A 10 -8.87 -12.33 6.22
C GLY A 10 -8.48 -13.80 6.10
N GLY A 11 -8.28 -14.49 7.22
CA GLY A 11 -8.00 -15.94 7.23
C GLY A 11 -9.24 -16.81 7.02
N ARG A 12 -10.46 -16.24 7.01
CA ARG A 12 -11.67 -17.01 6.73
C ARG A 12 -11.63 -17.48 5.28
N PRO A 13 -11.99 -18.74 4.96
CA PRO A 13 -11.81 -19.30 3.62
C PRO A 13 -12.40 -18.44 2.49
N LEU A 14 -13.60 -17.90 2.69
CA LEU A 14 -14.25 -17.00 1.73
C LEU A 14 -13.43 -15.72 1.49
N MET A 15 -12.95 -15.08 2.57
CA MET A 15 -12.19 -13.84 2.46
C MET A 15 -10.81 -14.08 1.84
N ALA A 16 -10.14 -15.18 2.21
CA ALA A 16 -8.87 -15.57 1.62
C ALA A 16 -8.99 -15.82 0.10
N ALA A 17 -10.09 -16.46 -0.35
CA ALA A 17 -10.34 -16.68 -1.77
C ALA A 17 -10.55 -15.37 -2.55
N VAL A 18 -11.28 -14.41 -1.97
CA VAL A 18 -11.43 -13.07 -2.58
C VAL A 18 -10.08 -12.35 -2.63
N PHE A 19 -9.29 -12.43 -1.57
CA PHE A 19 -7.97 -11.82 -1.50
C PHE A 19 -7.01 -12.38 -2.57
N ASP A 20 -6.96 -13.71 -2.73
CA ASP A 20 -6.20 -14.37 -3.79
C ASP A 20 -6.64 -13.90 -5.18
N LYS A 21 -7.95 -13.79 -5.44
CA LYS A 21 -8.47 -13.26 -6.71
C LYS A 21 -8.02 -11.82 -6.97
N LEU A 22 -8.04 -10.96 -5.96
CA LEU A 22 -7.57 -9.58 -6.09
C LEU A 22 -6.07 -9.51 -6.38
N LEU A 23 -5.25 -10.27 -5.65
CA LEU A 23 -3.81 -10.30 -5.88
C LEU A 23 -3.46 -10.79 -7.30
N ARG A 24 -4.14 -11.84 -7.78
CA ARG A 24 -3.98 -12.36 -9.15
C ARG A 24 -4.42 -11.35 -10.20
N TYR A 25 -5.45 -10.56 -9.93
CA TYR A 25 -5.88 -9.50 -10.82
C TYR A 25 -4.83 -8.39 -10.89
N PHE A 26 -4.36 -7.90 -9.74
CA PHE A 26 -3.34 -6.85 -9.69
C PHE A 26 -2.02 -7.28 -10.34
N SER A 27 -1.63 -8.56 -10.22
CA SER A 27 -0.39 -9.06 -10.81
C SER A 27 -0.39 -9.10 -12.33
N GLN A 28 -1.54 -8.88 -12.99
CA GLN A 28 -1.62 -8.83 -14.46
C GLN A 28 -1.14 -7.48 -15.02
N PHE A 29 -0.99 -6.45 -14.19
CA PHE A 29 -0.60 -5.11 -14.62
C PHE A 29 0.90 -4.89 -14.38
N PRO A 30 1.70 -4.59 -15.43
CA PRO A 30 3.16 -4.47 -15.31
C PRO A 30 3.60 -3.30 -14.43
N ASP A 31 2.77 -2.27 -14.30
CA ASP A 31 3.10 -1.07 -13.52
C ASP A 31 2.77 -1.22 -12.02
N VAL A 32 2.26 -2.38 -11.60
CA VAL A 32 1.96 -2.64 -10.19
C VAL A 32 3.20 -3.14 -9.46
N TRP A 33 3.60 -2.38 -8.44
CA TRP A 33 4.67 -2.77 -7.53
C TRP A 33 4.11 -3.28 -6.20
N PHE A 34 4.26 -4.57 -5.93
CA PHE A 34 3.93 -5.18 -4.64
C PHE A 34 5.06 -4.92 -3.63
N ALA A 35 4.99 -3.78 -2.94
CA ALA A 35 5.99 -3.36 -1.97
C ALA A 35 5.61 -3.70 -0.52
N ARG A 36 6.61 -3.98 0.30
CA ARG A 36 6.50 -3.91 1.77
C ARG A 36 6.62 -2.45 2.22
N HIS A 37 6.10 -2.14 3.41
CA HIS A 37 6.21 -0.81 4.01
C HIS A 37 7.65 -0.28 4.06
N ARG A 38 8.63 -1.14 4.36
CA ARG A 38 10.06 -0.76 4.39
C ARG A 38 10.59 -0.34 3.02
N GLU A 39 10.20 -1.06 1.97
CA GLU A 39 10.66 -0.77 0.60
C GLU A 39 10.03 0.52 0.09
N LEU A 40 8.75 0.73 0.41
CA LEU A 40 8.07 1.98 0.13
C LEU A 40 8.72 3.16 0.87
N ALA A 41 9.02 2.99 2.16
CA ALA A 41 9.68 4.02 2.97
C ALA A 41 11.08 4.35 2.43
N GLN A 42 11.90 3.34 2.14
CA GLN A 42 13.24 3.56 1.58
C GLN A 42 13.16 4.29 0.24
N ARG A 43 12.29 3.85 -0.68
CA ARG A 43 12.11 4.52 -1.96
C ARG A 43 11.69 5.99 -1.81
N ALA A 44 10.87 6.31 -0.80
CA ALA A 44 10.46 7.68 -0.53
C ALA A 44 11.61 8.55 0.01
N LEU A 45 12.50 7.98 0.84
CA LEU A 45 13.69 8.67 1.35
C LEU A 45 14.77 8.85 0.29
N ASP A 46 14.89 7.90 -0.64
CA ASP A 46 15.83 7.97 -1.76
C ASP A 46 15.40 9.01 -2.82
N GLN A 47 14.15 9.47 -2.76
CA GLN A 47 13.67 10.57 -3.59
C GLN A 47 14.01 11.90 -2.90
N GLU A 48 14.58 12.83 -3.65
CA GLU A 48 14.72 14.23 -3.22
C GLU A 48 13.35 14.94 -3.26
N ALA A 49 12.43 14.46 -2.42
CA ALA A 49 11.11 15.06 -2.25
C ALA A 49 11.21 16.24 -1.29
N GLU A 50 10.47 17.31 -1.59
CA GLU A 50 10.31 18.43 -0.67
C GLU A 50 9.62 17.97 0.61
N GLU A 51 10.20 18.30 1.76
CA GLU A 51 9.57 18.00 3.05
C GLU A 51 8.35 18.89 3.25
N VAL A 52 7.18 18.27 3.38
CA VAL A 52 5.92 18.98 3.66
C VAL A 52 5.42 18.56 5.03
N THR A 53 5.39 19.50 5.96
CA THR A 53 4.86 19.26 7.31
C THR A 53 3.35 19.06 7.28
N TYR A 54 2.81 18.41 8.31
CA TYR A 54 1.35 18.24 8.47
C TYR A 54 0.59 19.58 8.40
N ALA A 55 1.15 20.64 9.02
CA ALA A 55 0.53 21.96 8.99
C ALA A 55 0.51 22.57 7.58
N GLN A 56 1.62 22.51 6.85
CA GLN A 56 1.70 22.97 5.47
C GLN A 56 0.81 22.15 4.52
N ARG A 57 0.60 20.87 4.80
CA ARG A 57 -0.22 20.03 3.93
C ARG A 57 -1.72 20.29 4.06
N PHE A 58 -2.19 20.65 5.25
CA PHE A 58 -3.62 20.65 5.57
C PHE A 58 -4.16 21.97 6.12
N PHE A 59 -3.31 22.91 6.54
CA PHE A 59 -3.73 24.15 7.21
C PHE A 59 -3.05 25.42 6.69
N SER A 60 -2.18 25.34 5.67
CA SER A 60 -1.67 26.54 5.02
C SER A 60 -2.78 27.19 4.19
N ALA A 61 -3.11 28.44 4.53
CA ALA A 61 -3.98 29.33 3.77
C ALA A 61 -3.23 29.97 2.58
#